data_AF-A0AAW9K6B1-F1
#
_entry.id   AF-A0AAW9K6B1-F1
#
_cell.length_a   1.000
_cell.length_b   1.000
_cell.length_c   1.000
_cell.angle_alpha   90.00
_cell.angle_beta   90.00
_cell.angle_gamma   90.00
#
_symmetry.space_group_name_H-M   'P 1'
#
loop_
_entity.id
_entity.type
_entity.pdbx_description
1 polymer ?
#
loop_
_entity_poly.entity_id
_entity_poly.type
_entity_poly.pdbx_seq_one_letter_code
_entity_poly.pdbx_strand_id
1 'polypeptide(L)' 'MGKKEIVAMILAGGQGSRLGVLTKNIAKPAVPFGGKYR' A
#
# COMPACT_ATOMS: atom_id res chain seq x y z
N MET A 1 14.28 5.09 30.34
CA MET A 1 13.14 4.31 29.81
C MET A 1 13.61 3.58 28.56
N GLY A 2 13.65 2.24 28.57
CA GLY A 2 14.16 1.46 27.43
C GLY A 2 13.23 1.56 26.21
N LYS A 3 13.79 1.53 24.99
CA LYS A 3 12.98 1.47 23.76
C LYS A 3 12.20 0.17 23.73
N LYS A 4 10.90 0.24 23.45
CA LYS A 4 10.07 -0.95 23.24
C LYS A 4 10.36 -1.53 21.86
N GLU A 5 10.55 -2.84 21.81
CA GLU A 5 10.59 -3.57 20.53
C GLU A 5 9.17 -3.80 20.05
N ILE A 6 8.87 -3.34 18.83
CA ILE A 6 7.53 -3.41 18.22
C ILE A 6 7.69 -3.92 16.79
N VAL A 7 6.87 -4.89 16.41
CA VAL A 7 6.76 -5.38 15.03
C VAL A 7 5.50 -4.82 14.40
N ALA A 8 5.64 -4.25 13.20
CA ALA A 8 4.52 -3.83 12.36
C ALA A 8 4.43 -4.76 11.15
N MET A 9 3.23 -5.24 10.85
CA MET A 9 2.92 -6.02 9.65
C MET A 9 1.95 -5.25 8.77
N ILE A 10 2.33 -5.05 7.50
CA ILE A 10 1.51 -4.30 6.53
C ILE A 10 0.96 -5.29 5.51
N LEU A 11 -0.37 -5.36 5.43
CA LEU A 11 -1.06 -6.20 4.43
C LEU A 11 -1.36 -5.36 3.19
N ALA A 12 -0.44 -5.39 2.21
CA ALA A 12 -0.46 -4.54 1.03
C ALA A 12 -0.84 -5.25 -0.30
N GLY A 13 -1.44 -6.44 -0.25
CA GLY A 13 -1.73 -7.25 -1.45
C GLY A 13 -3.05 -6.96 -2.17
N GLY A 14 -3.88 -6.05 -1.65
CA GLY A 14 -5.24 -5.84 -2.19
C GLY A 14 -5.24 -5.23 -3.60
N GLN A 15 -5.91 -5.89 -4.56
CA GLN A 15 -6.03 -5.40 -5.94
C GLN A 15 -6.74 -4.03 -6.00
N GLY A 16 -7.86 -3.85 -5.28
CA GLY A 16 -8.62 -2.60 -5.36
C GLY A 16 -9.53 -2.51 -6.58
N SER A 17 -10.38 -3.52 -6.79
CA SER A 17 -11.29 -3.67 -7.94
C SER A 17 -12.10 -2.42 -8.36
N ARG A 18 -12.46 -1.56 -7.41
CA ARG A 18 -13.17 -0.29 -7.66
C ARG A 18 -12.34 0.75 -8.42
N LEU A 19 -11.02 0.61 -8.47
CA LEU A 19 -10.10 1.49 -9.21
C LEU A 19 -9.93 1.07 -10.68
N GLY A 20 -10.54 -0.04 -11.09
CA GLY A 20 -10.61 -0.46 -12.49
C GLY A 20 -9.25 -0.60 -13.15
N VAL A 21 -9.04 0.13 -14.24
CA VAL A 21 -7.82 0.07 -15.06
C VAL A 21 -6.55 0.44 -14.28
N LEU A 22 -6.67 1.27 -13.24
CA LEU A 22 -5.53 1.72 -12.43
C LEU A 22 -4.87 0.59 -11.64
N THR A 23 -5.60 -0.48 -11.35
CA THR A 23 -5.13 -1.63 -10.58
C THR A 23 -5.23 -2.94 -11.36
N LYS A 24 -5.25 -2.87 -12.69
CA LYS A 24 -5.36 -4.05 -13.55
C LYS A 24 -4.14 -4.96 -13.43
N ASN A 25 -2.95 -4.35 -13.37
CA ASN A 25 -1.66 -5.04 -13.37
C ASN A 25 -0.84 -4.77 -12.10
N ILE A 26 -1.36 -3.95 -11.18
CA ILE A 26 -0.68 -3.54 -9.94
C ILE A 26 -1.65 -3.61 -8.76
N ALA A 27 -1.13 -3.87 -7.56
CA ALA A 27 -1.90 -3.78 -6.33
C ALA A 27 -2.26 -2.32 -6.00
N LYS A 28 -3.35 -2.12 -5.24
CA LYS A 28 -3.82 -0.79 -4.81
C LYS A 28 -2.73 0.05 -4.15
N PRO A 29 -1.86 -0.48 -3.26
CA PRO A 29 -0.80 0.31 -2.62
C PRO A 29 0.36 0.68 -3.56
N ALA A 30 0.35 0.22 -4.81
CA ALA A 30 1.34 0.64 -5.81
C ALA A 30 0.82 1.78 -6.70
N VAL A 31 -0.45 2.18 -6.53
CA VAL A 31 -1.07 3.26 -7.31
C VAL A 31 -0.47 4.60 -6.90
N PRO A 32 0.10 5.39 -7.83
CA PRO A 32 0.71 6.67 -7.48
C PRO A 32 -0.26 7.67 -6.87
N PHE A 33 0.19 8.44 -5.88
CA PHE A 33 -0.54 9.56 -5.31
C PHE A 33 0.38 10.73 -4.97
N GLY A 34 -0.16 11.96 -5.01
CA GLY A 34 0.59 13.17 -4.61
C GLY A 34 1.87 13.45 -5.42
N GLY A 35 1.96 12.97 -6.66
CA GLY A 35 3.09 13.19 -7.58
C GLY A 35 4.39 12.44 -7.25
N LYS A 36 4.64 12.12 -5.96
CA LYS A 36 5.87 11.48 -5.48
C LYS A 36 5.67 10.10 -4.86
N TYR A 37 4.45 9.78 -4.40
CA TYR A 37 4.20 8.62 -3.54
C TYR A 37 3.44 7.50 -4.26
N ARG A 38 3.38 6.34 -3.61
CA ARG A 38 2.64 5.13 -3.98
C ARG A 38 2.06 4.53 -2.71
#